data_AF-A0A9E3W1M1-F1
#
_entry.id   AF-A0A9E3W1M1-F1
#
_cell.length_a   1.000
_cell.length_b   1.000
_cell.length_c   1.000
_cell.angle_alpha   90.00
_cell.angle_beta   90.00
_cell.angle_gamma   90.00
#
_symmetry.space_group_name_H-M   'P 1'
#
loop_
_entity.id
_entity.type
_entity.pdbx_description
1 polymer ?
#
loop_
_entity_poly.entity_id
_entity_poly.type
_entity_poly.pdbx_seq_one_letter_code
_entity_poly.pdbx_strand_id
1 'polypeptide(L)'
;GIDIPEVEDVEYVRYDNWTPAFEMARANGNNHWINDQSPNANFILFPALNPNYLYPYKKENPTSNGMHGFINNEGFVQTENKQYTGWRAINFFPYTLFTPLTGSVSGIYIRLAKNFMSKNGELNMDIYKQNLSILEKNIKNQSVELTHYVGDASDVAVQKGFYPVGTEFAHPLHYVDLNADGETGLNIDGVVANNSYQYEFPGTRSKRVKEIRYMYKWKEVGLEDIEEKDGEDDFEKYIGVEGQGWIDNGGGWVIAAYIENRDGQLRPQTTEELAQCLGCHAKVGNTVDAIWSFQRMLPGMEGWAEMNYGHYSSEYPSKTKLHDYLNERTQTGELGHFYHTVIGAELFGVMKAEVRNELLRFAENTNMDLPFAATEILDDEALKWMHKDERKPRLLARQTLMRAYSENLEYLQYCDEDDNYYIKGDVFYPLPETMKENIQAYRTIVLDQSFNLGKDVFGNSKDHVPFTFRSDGTVVDENGVFIPVGNVIYSRPYNEEGEGITPTGIVEGNAFDINGNPVSSYSKEDEISGKIRFSGTLDRYYNSKLSEKAIRK
;
A
#
# COMPACT_ATOMS: atom_id res chain seq x y z
N GLY A 1 -6.30 -26.62 9.57
CA GLY A 1 -5.96 -25.57 8.60
C GLY A 1 -6.98 -25.58 7.49
N ILE A 2 -7.39 -24.40 7.03
CA ILE A 2 -8.25 -24.22 5.85
C ILE A 2 -7.39 -24.49 4.61
N ASP A 3 -7.86 -25.28 3.66
CA ASP A 3 -7.10 -25.55 2.44
C ASP A 3 -7.03 -24.32 1.52
N ILE A 4 -6.28 -24.42 0.42
CA ILE A 4 -6.32 -23.41 -0.63
C ILE A 4 -7.71 -23.49 -1.29
N PRO A 5 -8.49 -22.40 -1.36
CA PRO A 5 -9.80 -22.43 -2.02
C PRO A 5 -9.63 -22.78 -3.50
N GLU A 6 -10.64 -23.47 -4.05
CA GLU A 6 -10.78 -23.59 -5.50
C GLU A 6 -10.87 -22.18 -6.11
N VAL A 7 -10.38 -21.99 -7.34
CA VAL A 7 -10.32 -20.65 -7.95
C VAL A 7 -11.69 -19.96 -8.04
N GLU A 8 -12.77 -20.74 -8.14
CA GLU A 8 -14.14 -20.21 -8.16
C GLU A 8 -14.74 -19.94 -6.77
N ASP A 9 -14.10 -20.41 -5.70
CA ASP A 9 -14.55 -20.22 -4.31
C ASP A 9 -14.06 -18.87 -3.76
N VAL A 10 -14.84 -17.83 -4.05
CA VAL A 10 -14.66 -16.49 -3.47
C VAL A 10 -15.30 -16.36 -2.08
N GLU A 11 -16.05 -17.37 -1.61
CA GLU A 11 -16.69 -17.32 -0.29
C GLU A 11 -15.65 -17.23 0.82
N TYR A 12 -14.47 -17.81 0.60
CA TYR A 12 -13.31 -17.70 1.49
C TYR A 12 -13.10 -16.26 2.00
N VAL A 13 -13.06 -15.24 1.14
CA VAL A 13 -12.74 -13.86 1.56
C VAL A 13 -13.93 -13.12 2.21
N ARG A 14 -15.12 -13.72 2.21
CA ARG A 14 -16.36 -13.14 2.71
C ARG A 14 -16.65 -13.49 4.17
N TYR A 15 -15.87 -14.42 4.75
CA TYR A 15 -15.91 -14.75 6.16
C TYR A 15 -15.16 -13.72 7.01
N ASP A 16 -15.74 -13.33 8.14
CA ASP A 16 -15.11 -12.41 9.09
C ASP A 16 -14.11 -13.14 10.00
N ASN A 17 -12.86 -12.69 9.98
CA ASN A 17 -11.82 -13.09 10.92
C ASN A 17 -11.28 -11.93 11.79
N TRP A 18 -11.79 -10.71 11.59
CA TRP A 18 -11.39 -9.53 12.36
C TRP A 18 -12.23 -9.40 13.63
N THR A 19 -13.56 -9.48 13.56
CA THR A 19 -14.41 -9.32 14.75
C THR A 19 -14.02 -10.28 15.89
N PRO A 20 -13.79 -11.59 15.64
CA PRO A 20 -13.36 -12.52 16.70
C PRO A 20 -12.01 -12.13 17.34
N ALA A 21 -11.06 -11.62 16.54
CA ALA A 21 -9.77 -11.15 17.04
C ALA A 21 -9.91 -9.88 17.87
N PHE A 22 -10.77 -8.94 17.44
CA PHE A 22 -11.10 -7.74 18.18
C PHE A 22 -11.77 -8.07 19.53
N GLU A 23 -12.75 -8.97 19.54
CA GLU A 23 -13.42 -9.40 20.77
C GLU A 23 -12.42 -10.04 21.76
N MET A 24 -11.58 -10.96 21.28
CA MET A 24 -10.52 -11.55 22.10
C MET A 24 -9.59 -10.49 22.71
N ALA A 25 -9.24 -9.46 21.95
CA ALA A 25 -8.26 -8.46 22.37
C ALA A 25 -8.86 -7.27 23.14
N ARG A 26 -10.14 -6.94 22.93
CA ARG A 26 -10.76 -5.64 23.31
C ARG A 26 -12.18 -5.76 23.88
N ALA A 27 -12.72 -6.96 24.13
CA ALA A 27 -14.08 -7.12 24.70
C ALA A 27 -14.26 -6.48 26.08
N ASN A 28 -13.18 -6.19 26.81
CA ASN A 28 -13.22 -5.46 28.08
C ASN A 28 -13.49 -3.95 27.92
N GLY A 29 -13.57 -3.44 26.69
CA GLY A 29 -13.81 -2.02 26.40
C GLY A 29 -12.57 -1.14 26.54
N ASN A 30 -11.37 -1.70 26.74
CA ASN A 30 -10.14 -0.92 26.85
C ASN A 30 -9.79 -0.26 25.51
N ASN A 31 -9.77 1.07 25.49
CA ASN A 31 -9.47 1.88 24.31
C ASN A 31 -8.06 2.49 24.28
N HIS A 32 -7.23 2.22 25.30
CA HIS A 32 -5.83 2.64 25.35
C HIS A 32 -4.98 1.87 24.32
N TRP A 33 -3.84 2.43 23.94
CA TRP A 33 -2.95 1.81 22.97
C TRP A 33 -2.44 0.43 23.43
N ILE A 34 -2.10 0.27 24.71
CA ILE A 34 -1.90 -1.03 25.38
C ILE A 34 -3.17 -1.45 26.13
N ASN A 35 -3.61 -2.69 25.93
CA ASN A 35 -4.57 -3.38 26.79
C ASN A 35 -3.86 -4.33 27.76
N ASP A 36 -3.39 -3.80 28.88
CA ASP A 36 -2.75 -4.56 29.97
C ASP A 36 -3.70 -5.54 30.68
N GLN A 37 -5.00 -5.41 30.42
CA GLN A 37 -6.07 -6.29 30.90
C GLN A 37 -6.56 -7.28 29.83
N SER A 38 -5.84 -7.39 28.70
CA SER A 38 -6.18 -8.36 27.65
C SER A 38 -6.14 -9.79 28.23
N PRO A 39 -7.17 -10.62 27.98
CA PRO A 39 -7.13 -12.03 28.38
C PRO A 39 -6.06 -12.82 27.59
N ASN A 40 -5.59 -12.28 26.46
CA ASN A 40 -4.51 -12.83 25.66
C ASN A 40 -3.33 -11.85 25.62
N ALA A 41 -2.23 -12.22 26.29
CA ALA A 41 -1.02 -11.41 26.38
C ALA A 41 -0.39 -11.09 25.02
N ASN A 42 -0.64 -11.91 23.99
CA ASN A 42 -0.08 -11.69 22.66
C ASN A 42 -0.89 -10.67 21.83
N PHE A 43 -2.02 -10.19 22.33
CA PHE A 43 -2.91 -9.23 21.65
C PHE A 43 -3.00 -7.88 22.38
N ILE A 44 -2.13 -7.62 23.34
CA ILE A 44 -2.15 -6.40 24.16
C ILE A 44 -2.01 -5.12 23.32
N LEU A 45 -1.38 -5.20 22.14
CA LEU A 45 -1.19 -4.10 21.19
C LEU A 45 -2.17 -4.16 20.00
N PHE A 46 -3.18 -5.03 20.02
CA PHE A 46 -4.16 -5.12 18.94
C PHE A 46 -4.96 -3.82 18.92
N PRO A 47 -5.14 -3.13 17.78
CA PRO A 47 -5.70 -1.78 17.77
C PRO A 47 -7.11 -1.74 18.36
N ALA A 48 -7.41 -0.70 19.12
CA ALA A 48 -8.77 -0.41 19.60
C ALA A 48 -9.66 0.18 18.48
N LEU A 49 -9.66 -0.47 17.32
CA LEU A 49 -10.43 -0.14 16.12
C LEU A 49 -11.41 -1.29 15.87
N ASN A 50 -12.67 -1.09 16.23
CA ASN A 50 -13.70 -2.11 16.06
C ASN A 50 -14.16 -2.16 14.58
N PRO A 51 -14.06 -3.30 13.88
CA PRO A 51 -14.51 -3.42 12.48
C PRO A 51 -15.99 -3.07 12.30
N ASN A 52 -16.82 -3.32 13.32
CA ASN A 52 -18.25 -3.01 13.27
C ASN A 52 -18.55 -1.51 13.31
N TYR A 53 -17.53 -0.64 13.40
CA TYR A 53 -17.71 0.81 13.35
C TYR A 53 -17.30 1.44 12.01
N LEU A 54 -16.90 0.62 11.03
CA LEU A 54 -16.25 1.09 9.80
C LEU A 54 -17.15 1.00 8.56
N TYR A 55 -18.45 0.81 8.76
CA TYR A 55 -19.40 0.74 7.65
C TYR A 55 -19.76 2.13 7.12
N PRO A 56 -20.14 2.24 5.83
CA PRO A 56 -20.55 3.50 5.22
C PRO A 56 -21.72 4.18 5.97
N TYR A 57 -21.67 5.51 6.07
CA TYR A 57 -22.76 6.29 6.65
C TYR A 57 -24.00 6.28 5.76
N LYS A 58 -25.13 5.83 6.32
CA LYS A 58 -26.46 5.92 5.68
C LYS A 58 -27.33 6.92 6.45
N LYS A 59 -27.71 8.04 5.80
CA LYS A 59 -28.37 9.18 6.46
C LYS A 59 -29.65 8.79 7.21
N GLU A 60 -30.44 7.90 6.64
CA GLU A 60 -31.75 7.50 7.16
C GLU A 60 -31.61 6.61 8.41
N ASN A 61 -30.60 5.74 8.44
CA ASN A 61 -30.37 4.80 9.53
C ASN A 61 -28.88 4.45 9.68
N PRO A 62 -28.07 5.37 10.23
CA PRO A 62 -26.61 5.26 10.15
C PRO A 62 -26.01 4.16 11.03
N THR A 63 -26.74 3.68 12.02
CA THR A 63 -26.30 2.61 12.94
C THR A 63 -27.12 1.34 12.78
N SER A 64 -28.04 1.31 11.82
CA SER A 64 -29.06 0.27 11.67
C SER A 64 -29.74 -0.09 12.99
N ASN A 65 -30.29 0.92 13.68
CA ASN A 65 -30.89 0.80 15.01
C ASN A 65 -29.91 0.34 16.12
N GLY A 66 -28.65 0.75 16.05
CA GLY A 66 -27.63 0.47 17.07
C GLY A 66 -26.95 -0.90 16.92
N MET A 67 -27.07 -1.56 15.76
CA MET A 67 -26.38 -2.82 15.48
C MET A 67 -24.90 -2.61 15.14
N HIS A 68 -24.54 -1.44 14.64
CA HIS A 68 -23.17 -1.12 14.21
C HIS A 68 -22.89 0.38 14.34
N GLY A 69 -21.61 0.74 14.32
CA GLY A 69 -21.13 2.12 14.18
C GLY A 69 -20.85 2.46 12.71
N PHE A 70 -20.33 3.64 12.44
CA PHE A 70 -20.11 4.11 11.07
C PHE A 70 -18.99 5.14 10.99
N ILE A 71 -18.52 5.37 9.77
CA ILE A 71 -17.63 6.49 9.44
C ILE A 71 -18.48 7.62 8.90
N ASN A 72 -18.48 8.77 9.57
CA ASN A 72 -19.28 9.91 9.13
C ASN A 72 -18.67 10.60 7.89
N ASN A 73 -19.40 11.57 7.33
CA ASN A 73 -18.98 12.30 6.13
C ASN A 73 -17.70 13.15 6.29
N GLU A 74 -17.14 13.23 7.50
CA GLU A 74 -15.86 13.90 7.78
C GLU A 74 -14.74 12.89 8.09
N GLY A 75 -15.00 11.60 7.92
CA GLY A 75 -14.06 10.50 8.13
C GLY A 75 -13.97 10.01 9.57
N PHE A 76 -14.72 10.57 10.52
CA PHE A 76 -14.62 10.15 11.93
C PHE A 76 -15.40 8.87 12.18
N VAL A 77 -14.75 7.92 12.86
CA VAL A 77 -15.35 6.65 13.28
C VAL A 77 -16.19 6.88 14.53
N GLN A 78 -17.48 6.54 14.45
CA GLN A 78 -18.45 6.64 15.53
C GLN A 78 -19.00 5.27 15.91
N THR A 79 -19.24 5.07 17.20
CA THR A 79 -19.85 3.83 17.73
C THR A 79 -21.32 3.71 17.31
N GLU A 80 -21.93 2.57 17.62
CA GLU A 80 -23.38 2.33 17.47
C GLU A 80 -24.26 3.34 18.23
N ASN A 81 -23.69 3.98 19.25
CA ASN A 81 -24.30 5.05 20.04
C ASN A 81 -23.93 6.46 19.54
N LYS A 82 -23.35 6.57 18.34
CA LYS A 82 -22.89 7.82 17.71
C LYS A 82 -21.80 8.56 18.49
N GLN A 83 -21.07 7.87 19.37
CA GLN A 83 -19.96 8.46 20.12
C GLN A 83 -18.68 8.40 19.30
N TYR A 84 -17.86 9.46 19.36
CA TYR A 84 -16.57 9.49 18.66
C TYR A 84 -15.55 8.56 19.33
N THR A 85 -14.87 7.75 18.53
CA THR A 85 -13.83 6.82 19.00
C THR A 85 -12.42 7.45 19.04
N GLY A 86 -12.28 8.64 18.46
CA GLY A 86 -11.00 9.29 18.19
C GLY A 86 -10.36 8.85 16.87
N TRP A 87 -10.74 7.70 16.29
CA TRP A 87 -10.24 7.29 14.98
C TRP A 87 -10.85 8.14 13.86
N ARG A 88 -10.02 8.47 12.88
CA ARG A 88 -10.42 9.11 11.63
C ARG A 88 -9.80 8.38 10.44
N ALA A 89 -10.62 8.08 9.45
CA ALA A 89 -10.21 7.40 8.23
C ALA A 89 -9.37 8.32 7.32
N ILE A 90 -8.48 7.70 6.56
CA ILE A 90 -7.59 8.34 5.59
C ILE A 90 -7.77 7.64 4.25
N ASN A 91 -8.24 8.39 3.25
CA ASN A 91 -8.25 7.99 1.85
C ASN A 91 -6.99 8.56 1.19
N PHE A 92 -6.16 7.70 0.61
CA PHE A 92 -4.87 8.11 0.06
C PHE A 92 -4.67 7.55 -1.34
N PHE A 93 -3.82 8.21 -2.11
CA PHE A 93 -3.38 7.68 -3.40
C PHE A 93 -2.38 6.55 -3.17
N PRO A 94 -2.76 5.29 -3.41
CA PRO A 94 -1.87 4.16 -3.12
C PRO A 94 -0.62 4.24 -3.99
N TYR A 95 0.53 3.90 -3.40
CA TYR A 95 1.61 3.38 -4.22
C TYR A 95 1.11 2.11 -4.91
N THR A 96 1.62 1.81 -6.09
CA THR A 96 1.23 0.67 -6.95
C THR A 96 1.51 -0.72 -6.35
N LEU A 97 1.66 -0.78 -5.03
CA LEU A 97 1.73 -1.93 -4.13
C LEU A 97 0.38 -2.33 -3.54
N PHE A 98 -0.43 -1.36 -3.10
CA PHE A 98 -1.69 -1.59 -2.37
C PHE A 98 -2.88 -1.09 -3.19
N THR A 99 -2.98 -1.57 -4.42
CA THR A 99 -4.11 -1.29 -5.31
C THR A 99 -4.98 -2.54 -5.42
N PRO A 100 -6.24 -2.41 -5.85
CA PRO A 100 -7.07 -3.57 -6.11
C PRO A 100 -6.41 -4.53 -7.13
N LEU A 101 -5.70 -3.98 -8.13
CA LEU A 101 -5.00 -4.78 -9.14
C LEU A 101 -3.94 -5.74 -8.56
N THR A 102 -3.23 -5.34 -7.50
CA THR A 102 -2.23 -6.20 -6.82
C THR A 102 -2.88 -7.18 -5.83
N GLY A 103 -4.21 -7.19 -5.74
CA GLY A 103 -4.97 -8.09 -4.89
C GLY A 103 -4.94 -7.74 -3.40
N SER A 104 -4.44 -6.57 -3.01
CA SER A 104 -4.36 -6.15 -1.61
C SER A 104 -4.84 -4.72 -1.42
N VAL A 105 -5.90 -4.56 -0.63
CA VAL A 105 -6.54 -3.25 -0.36
C VAL A 105 -6.49 -2.91 1.13
N SER A 106 -6.06 -1.69 1.42
CA SER A 106 -5.95 -1.06 2.73
C SER A 106 -7.26 -0.39 3.19
N GLY A 107 -7.52 -0.42 4.50
CA GLY A 107 -8.14 0.70 5.23
C GLY A 107 -7.07 1.37 6.09
N ILE A 108 -7.10 2.70 6.25
CA ILE A 108 -6.10 3.42 7.06
C ILE A 108 -6.81 4.39 7.98
N TYR A 109 -6.44 4.35 9.27
CA TYR A 109 -7.04 5.18 10.30
C TYR A 109 -5.96 5.80 11.18
N ILE A 110 -6.14 7.07 11.51
CA ILE A 110 -5.28 7.80 12.46
C ILE A 110 -6.07 8.16 13.72
N ARG A 111 -5.39 8.14 14.87
CA ARG A 111 -5.90 8.67 16.13
C ARG A 111 -4.79 9.41 16.86
N LEU A 112 -5.07 10.63 17.32
CA LEU A 112 -4.14 11.37 18.21
C LEU A 112 -4.47 11.07 19.68
N ALA A 113 -3.51 11.35 20.57
CA ALA A 113 -3.74 11.21 22.00
C ALA A 113 -4.84 12.14 22.52
N LYS A 114 -5.43 11.79 23.68
CA LYS A 114 -6.63 12.45 24.23
C LYS A 114 -6.50 13.97 24.36
N ASN A 115 -5.34 14.48 24.75
CA ASN A 115 -5.07 15.91 24.89
C ASN A 115 -5.19 16.69 23.57
N PHE A 116 -4.97 16.05 22.41
CA PHE A 116 -5.16 16.67 21.09
C PHE A 116 -6.64 16.76 20.67
N MET A 117 -7.55 16.14 21.41
CA MET A 117 -8.98 16.15 21.13
C MET A 117 -9.80 16.71 22.29
N SER A 118 -9.16 17.31 23.30
CA SER A 118 -9.86 17.80 24.50
C SER A 118 -9.58 19.26 24.84
N LYS A 119 -10.52 19.85 25.58
CA LYS A 119 -10.39 21.16 26.21
C LYS A 119 -10.90 21.05 27.64
N ASN A 120 -10.06 21.38 28.62
CA ASN A 120 -10.33 21.20 30.04
C ASN A 120 -10.68 19.74 30.39
N GLY A 121 -10.07 18.77 29.71
CA GLY A 121 -10.28 17.33 29.92
C GLY A 121 -11.50 16.73 29.23
N GLU A 122 -12.35 17.55 28.61
CA GLU A 122 -13.56 17.12 27.89
C GLU A 122 -13.32 17.07 26.38
N LEU A 123 -13.88 16.06 25.71
CA LEU A 123 -13.80 15.91 24.25
C LEU A 123 -14.35 17.16 23.55
N ASN A 124 -13.57 17.71 22.63
CA ASN A 124 -13.95 18.85 21.79
C ASN A 124 -13.55 18.56 20.34
N MET A 125 -14.54 18.32 19.48
CA MET A 125 -14.29 17.95 18.08
C MET A 125 -13.73 19.09 17.24
N ASP A 126 -14.00 20.35 17.59
CA ASP A 126 -13.41 21.49 16.88
C ASP A 126 -11.90 21.57 17.13
N ILE A 127 -11.49 21.37 18.38
CA ILE A 127 -10.07 21.22 18.75
C ILE A 127 -9.45 20.05 18.01
N TYR A 128 -10.13 18.90 17.97
CA TYR A 128 -9.56 17.72 17.32
C TYR A 128 -9.37 17.94 15.80
N LYS A 129 -10.39 18.48 15.12
CA LYS A 129 -10.32 18.84 13.70
C LYS A 129 -9.21 19.85 13.43
N GLN A 130 -9.06 20.86 14.28
CA GLN A 130 -8.00 21.85 14.16
C GLN A 130 -6.61 21.22 14.31
N ASN A 131 -6.40 20.36 15.30
CA ASN A 131 -5.13 19.66 15.51
C ASN A 131 -4.79 18.69 14.37
N LEU A 132 -5.77 17.96 13.82
CA LEU A 132 -5.57 17.13 12.63
C LEU A 132 -5.23 17.97 11.39
N SER A 133 -5.82 19.15 11.23
CA SER A 133 -5.47 20.07 10.13
C SER A 133 -4.05 20.65 10.27
N ILE A 134 -3.63 20.98 11.50
CA ILE A 134 -2.24 21.36 11.79
C ILE A 134 -1.29 20.22 11.41
N LEU A 135 -1.61 18.99 11.83
CA LEU A 135 -0.80 17.81 11.52
C LEU A 135 -0.72 17.52 10.02
N GLU A 136 -1.85 17.56 9.31
CA GLU A 136 -1.90 17.38 7.85
C GLU A 136 -0.97 18.36 7.14
N LYS A 137 -1.10 19.65 7.43
CA LYS A 137 -0.26 20.69 6.85
C LYS A 137 1.22 20.48 7.20
N ASN A 138 1.51 20.11 8.44
CA ASN A 138 2.86 19.82 8.90
C ASN A 138 3.52 18.69 8.09
N ILE A 139 2.85 17.53 8.01
CA ILE A 139 3.39 16.33 7.32
C ILE A 139 3.47 16.54 5.81
N LYS A 140 2.49 17.24 5.21
CA LYS A 140 2.51 17.61 3.78
C LYS A 140 3.47 18.78 3.47
N ASN A 141 4.20 19.29 4.48
CA ASN A 141 5.12 20.43 4.35
C ASN A 141 4.45 21.67 3.73
N GLN A 142 3.21 21.91 4.11
CA GLN A 142 2.45 23.13 3.83
C GLN A 142 2.69 24.16 4.93
N SER A 143 2.31 25.42 4.68
CA SER A 143 2.47 26.48 5.68
C SER A 143 1.53 26.25 6.89
N VAL A 144 2.12 26.27 8.09
CA VAL A 144 1.40 26.20 9.38
C VAL A 144 1.69 27.49 10.13
N GLU A 145 0.65 28.27 10.42
CA GLU A 145 0.80 29.53 11.17
C GLU A 145 1.02 29.31 12.67
N LEU A 146 0.49 28.21 13.20
CA LEU A 146 0.58 27.84 14.62
C LEU A 146 1.86 27.06 14.89
N THR A 147 2.61 27.47 15.91
CA THR A 147 3.83 26.79 16.35
C THR A 147 3.56 25.67 17.35
N HIS A 148 2.34 25.59 17.88
CA HIS A 148 1.89 24.60 18.85
C HIS A 148 0.50 24.10 18.48
N TYR A 149 0.14 22.92 18.99
CA TYR A 149 -1.22 22.41 18.93
C TYR A 149 -2.17 23.24 19.82
N VAL A 150 -3.46 22.97 19.76
CA VAL A 150 -4.49 23.71 20.51
C VAL A 150 -5.24 22.82 21.50
N GLY A 151 -5.98 23.43 22.43
CA GLY A 151 -6.70 22.72 23.48
C GLY A 151 -5.76 22.28 24.60
N ASP A 152 -5.98 21.10 25.16
CA ASP A 152 -5.13 20.54 26.23
C ASP A 152 -3.74 20.11 25.72
N ALA A 153 -3.50 20.16 24.41
CA ALA A 153 -2.19 19.97 23.78
C ALA A 153 -1.44 21.28 23.50
N SER A 154 -1.84 22.42 24.10
CA SER A 154 -1.25 23.74 23.81
C SER A 154 0.24 23.87 24.08
N ASP A 155 0.79 23.02 24.94
CA ASP A 155 2.21 23.02 25.29
C ASP A 155 3.05 22.12 24.35
N VAL A 156 2.42 21.41 23.41
CA VAL A 156 3.09 20.55 22.44
C VAL A 156 3.43 21.36 21.19
N ALA A 157 4.72 21.49 20.89
CA ALA A 157 5.19 22.17 19.69
C ALA A 157 4.91 21.37 18.40
N VAL A 158 4.65 22.07 17.30
CA VAL A 158 4.57 21.46 15.98
C VAL A 158 5.99 21.23 15.46
N GLN A 159 6.41 19.97 15.42
CA GLN A 159 7.72 19.59 14.91
C GLN A 159 7.63 19.24 13.41
N LYS A 160 8.41 19.95 12.59
CA LYS A 160 8.34 19.83 11.14
C LYS A 160 8.61 18.41 10.66
N GLY A 161 7.63 17.80 10.00
CA GLY A 161 7.76 16.45 9.43
C GLY A 161 7.68 15.30 10.44
N PHE A 162 7.35 15.57 11.71
CA PHE A 162 7.21 14.56 12.76
C PHE A 162 5.78 14.52 13.31
N TYR A 163 5.35 13.33 13.73
CA TYR A 163 4.09 13.13 14.43
C TYR A 163 4.27 13.36 15.93
N PRO A 164 3.26 13.92 16.63
CA PRO A 164 3.31 14.05 18.07
C PRO A 164 3.26 12.68 18.76
N VAL A 165 3.89 12.58 19.92
CA VAL A 165 3.83 11.38 20.78
C VAL A 165 2.37 11.03 21.10
N GLY A 166 2.08 9.74 21.05
CA GLY A 166 0.75 9.19 21.23
C GLY A 166 -0.09 9.14 19.94
N THR A 167 0.48 9.49 18.78
CA THR A 167 -0.15 9.23 17.48
C THR A 167 -0.24 7.73 17.24
N GLU A 168 -1.40 7.30 16.77
CA GLU A 168 -1.72 5.92 16.40
C GLU A 168 -2.09 5.82 14.92
N PHE A 169 -1.61 4.78 14.25
CA PHE A 169 -2.10 4.35 12.94
C PHE A 169 -2.59 2.91 13.01
N ALA A 170 -3.76 2.63 12.44
CA ALA A 170 -4.25 1.28 12.19
C ALA A 170 -4.40 1.07 10.68
N HIS A 171 -3.86 -0.02 10.18
CA HIS A 171 -3.82 -0.40 8.77
C HIS A 171 -4.26 -1.86 8.60
N PRO A 172 -5.56 -2.14 8.58
CA PRO A 172 -6.08 -3.42 8.09
C PRO A 172 -5.83 -3.56 6.58
N LEU A 173 -5.20 -4.65 6.18
CA LEU A 173 -5.08 -5.09 4.79
C LEU A 173 -6.09 -6.21 4.54
N HIS A 174 -6.88 -6.05 3.49
CA HIS A 174 -7.95 -6.95 3.08
C HIS A 174 -7.59 -7.65 1.77
N TYR A 175 -8.29 -8.74 1.49
CA TYR A 175 -8.41 -9.24 0.13
C TYR A 175 -9.26 -8.27 -0.69
N VAL A 176 -9.15 -8.41 -2.01
CA VAL A 176 -10.03 -7.73 -2.97
C VAL A 176 -11.22 -8.64 -3.22
N ASP A 177 -12.42 -8.13 -2.98
CA ASP A 177 -13.69 -8.73 -3.44
C ASP A 177 -14.44 -7.67 -4.24
N LEU A 178 -14.56 -7.86 -5.55
CA LEU A 178 -15.23 -6.93 -6.47
C LEU A 178 -16.73 -6.78 -6.17
N ASN A 179 -17.29 -7.68 -5.37
CA ASN A 179 -18.68 -7.61 -4.92
C ASN A 179 -18.82 -6.99 -3.51
N ALA A 180 -17.73 -6.73 -2.78
CA ALA A 180 -17.79 -6.07 -1.49
C ALA A 180 -17.74 -4.54 -1.67
N ASP A 181 -18.88 -3.96 -2.06
CA ASP A 181 -18.99 -2.56 -2.48
C ASP A 181 -19.96 -1.74 -1.61
N GLY A 182 -19.81 -1.85 -0.29
CA GLY A 182 -20.52 -1.01 0.67
C GLY A 182 -22.03 -1.26 0.75
N GLU A 183 -22.53 -2.38 0.25
CA GLU A 183 -23.93 -2.74 0.35
C GLU A 183 -24.32 -3.12 1.79
N THR A 184 -25.63 -3.03 2.07
CA THR A 184 -26.19 -3.53 3.33
C THR A 184 -27.54 -4.17 3.09
N GLY A 185 -27.76 -5.36 3.65
CA GLY A 185 -28.96 -6.13 3.37
C GLY A 185 -28.94 -7.52 4.00
N LEU A 186 -30.02 -8.28 3.84
CA LEU A 186 -30.09 -9.68 4.29
C LEU A 186 -29.37 -10.64 3.32
N ASN A 187 -29.32 -10.27 2.05
CA ASN A 187 -28.67 -11.02 0.98
C ASN A 187 -27.82 -10.03 0.19
N ILE A 188 -26.59 -9.80 0.64
CA ILE A 188 -25.56 -9.04 -0.09
C ILE A 188 -24.48 -10.02 -0.52
N ASP A 189 -23.77 -9.71 -1.58
CA ASP A 189 -22.89 -10.64 -2.28
C ASP A 189 -21.43 -10.57 -1.82
N GLY A 190 -21.00 -9.55 -1.07
CA GLY A 190 -19.64 -9.44 -0.50
C GLY A 190 -19.47 -10.03 0.91
N VAL A 191 -20.50 -10.66 1.50
CA VAL A 191 -20.46 -11.27 2.84
C VAL A 191 -21.23 -12.60 2.86
N VAL A 192 -20.74 -13.57 3.63
CA VAL A 192 -21.44 -14.87 3.78
C VAL A 192 -22.80 -14.65 4.44
N ALA A 193 -23.86 -15.09 3.75
CA ALA A 193 -25.22 -14.99 4.26
C ALA A 193 -25.41 -15.86 5.52
N ASN A 194 -26.00 -15.28 6.56
CA ASN A 194 -26.23 -15.96 7.85
C ASN A 194 -27.62 -15.70 8.43
N ASN A 195 -28.60 -15.38 7.57
CA ASN A 195 -29.98 -14.99 7.93
C ASN A 195 -30.09 -13.75 8.84
N SER A 196 -29.04 -12.92 8.91
CA SER A 196 -29.04 -11.63 9.59
C SER A 196 -28.57 -10.52 8.67
N TYR A 197 -28.89 -9.28 9.00
CA TYR A 197 -28.54 -8.12 8.19
C TYR A 197 -27.01 -7.96 8.17
N GLN A 198 -26.44 -7.89 6.98
CA GLN A 198 -25.00 -7.81 6.74
C GLN A 198 -24.58 -6.44 6.20
N TYR A 199 -23.27 -6.19 6.28
CA TYR A 199 -22.64 -4.93 5.95
C TYR A 199 -21.29 -5.16 5.30
N GLU A 200 -21.08 -4.48 4.18
CA GLU A 200 -19.82 -4.45 3.45
C GLU A 200 -19.02 -3.18 3.75
N PHE A 201 -17.71 -3.30 3.57
CA PHE A 201 -16.84 -2.14 3.46
C PHE A 201 -16.92 -1.59 2.03
N PRO A 202 -16.69 -0.29 1.81
CA PRO A 202 -16.64 0.26 0.46
C PRO A 202 -15.35 -0.15 -0.28
N GLY A 203 -15.36 -0.02 -1.61
CA GLY A 203 -14.13 0.06 -2.40
C GLY A 203 -13.44 -1.26 -2.72
N THR A 204 -14.13 -2.40 -2.68
CA THR A 204 -13.61 -3.79 -2.87
C THR A 204 -12.98 -4.45 -1.65
N ARG A 205 -13.10 -3.87 -0.46
CA ARG A 205 -12.52 -4.45 0.76
C ARG A 205 -13.34 -5.65 1.24
N SER A 206 -12.75 -6.83 1.15
CA SER A 206 -13.38 -8.06 1.64
C SER A 206 -13.65 -8.03 3.15
N LYS A 207 -14.60 -8.85 3.62
CA LYS A 207 -14.86 -9.01 5.06
C LYS A 207 -13.66 -9.59 5.81
N ARG A 208 -12.97 -10.55 5.19
CA ARG A 208 -11.76 -11.17 5.70
C ARG A 208 -10.57 -10.21 5.60
N VAL A 209 -9.76 -10.13 6.64
CA VAL A 209 -8.49 -9.40 6.62
C VAL A 209 -7.32 -10.38 6.47
N LYS A 210 -6.34 -9.95 5.67
CA LYS A 210 -5.04 -10.60 5.49
C LYS A 210 -4.14 -10.34 6.69
N GLU A 211 -4.01 -9.05 7.01
CA GLU A 211 -3.11 -8.52 8.02
C GLU A 211 -3.76 -7.30 8.69
N ILE A 212 -3.43 -7.06 9.96
CA ILE A 212 -3.71 -5.79 10.65
C ILE A 212 -2.40 -5.28 11.19
N ARG A 213 -1.96 -4.13 10.69
CA ARG A 213 -0.76 -3.43 11.14
C ARG A 213 -1.17 -2.25 12.01
N TYR A 214 -0.41 -2.03 13.07
CA TYR A 214 -0.67 -0.98 14.05
C TYR A 214 0.64 -0.30 14.42
N MET A 215 0.62 1.03 14.48
CA MET A 215 1.77 1.83 14.88
C MET A 215 1.39 2.79 15.99
N TYR A 216 2.28 2.95 16.97
CA TYR A 216 2.15 3.92 18.06
C TYR A 216 3.43 4.73 18.23
N LYS A 217 3.33 6.07 18.18
CA LYS A 217 4.47 6.98 18.42
C LYS A 217 4.73 7.05 19.91
N TRP A 218 5.77 6.37 20.39
CA TRP A 218 6.01 6.21 21.83
C TRP A 218 7.02 7.21 22.40
N LYS A 219 7.88 7.79 21.57
CA LYS A 219 8.83 8.84 21.95
C LYS A 219 9.00 9.89 20.84
N GLU A 220 9.45 11.07 21.24
CA GLU A 220 9.95 12.06 20.29
C GLU A 220 11.30 11.59 19.72
N VAL A 221 11.57 12.00 18.49
CA VAL A 221 12.83 11.76 17.78
C VAL A 221 13.18 12.99 16.95
N GLY A 222 14.48 13.26 16.80
CA GLY A 222 15.02 14.29 15.92
C GLY A 222 15.60 13.72 14.63
N LEU A 223 16.15 14.59 13.78
CA LEU A 223 16.85 14.18 12.56
C LEU A 223 18.04 13.26 12.87
N GLU A 224 18.78 13.56 13.93
CA GLU A 224 19.90 12.77 14.44
C GLU A 224 19.55 11.32 14.82
N ASP A 225 18.31 11.06 15.21
CA ASP A 225 17.84 9.70 15.53
C ASP A 225 17.51 8.89 14.26
N ILE A 226 17.17 9.58 13.16
CA ILE A 226 16.70 8.96 11.90
C ILE A 226 17.69 9.05 10.75
N GLU A 227 18.84 9.69 10.93
CA GLU A 227 19.93 9.69 9.95
C GLU A 227 20.44 8.26 9.71
N GLU A 228 20.61 7.90 8.44
CA GLU A 228 21.38 6.72 8.04
C GLU A 228 22.84 6.95 8.46
N LYS A 229 23.40 6.08 9.29
CA LYS A 229 24.82 6.12 9.63
C LYS A 229 25.57 5.39 8.53
N ASP A 230 26.54 6.04 7.91
CA ASP A 230 27.33 5.55 6.76
C ASP A 230 28.25 4.33 7.08
N GLY A 231 27.97 3.54 8.11
CA GLY A 231 28.72 2.35 8.48
C GLY A 231 28.03 1.05 8.02
N GLU A 232 28.74 0.24 7.24
CA GLU A 232 28.27 -1.08 6.75
C GLU A 232 27.89 -2.05 7.90
N ASP A 233 28.38 -1.79 9.13
CA ASP A 233 28.09 -2.59 10.34
C ASP A 233 26.82 -2.16 11.11
N ASP A 234 26.15 -1.08 10.70
CA ASP A 234 25.09 -0.42 11.48
C ASP A 234 23.68 -0.71 10.91
N PHE A 235 23.40 -1.98 10.55
CA PHE A 235 22.01 -2.44 10.56
C PHE A 235 21.48 -2.26 11.98
N GLU A 236 20.80 -1.13 12.21
CA GLU A 236 20.35 -0.76 13.55
C GLU A 236 19.50 -1.90 14.13
N LYS A 237 19.94 -2.38 15.28
CA LYS A 237 19.25 -3.42 16.04
C LYS A 237 17.85 -2.92 16.37
N TYR A 238 16.84 -3.53 15.76
CA TYR A 238 15.47 -3.36 16.20
C TYR A 238 15.24 -4.17 17.48
N ILE A 239 14.37 -3.66 18.35
CA ILE A 239 14.02 -4.32 19.60
C ILE A 239 12.69 -5.02 19.38
N GLY A 240 12.70 -6.35 19.44
CA GLY A 240 11.51 -7.18 19.39
C GLY A 240 11.64 -8.36 20.36
N VAL A 241 10.51 -8.93 20.75
CA VAL A 241 10.48 -10.20 21.49
C VAL A 241 9.70 -11.20 20.66
N GLU A 242 10.33 -12.32 20.37
CA GLU A 242 9.74 -13.34 19.51
C GLU A 242 8.38 -13.83 20.02
N GLY A 243 7.43 -13.92 19.10
CA GLY A 243 6.04 -14.32 19.38
C GLY A 243 5.15 -13.26 20.06
N GLN A 244 5.65 -12.04 20.35
CA GLN A 244 4.84 -10.97 20.95
C GLN A 244 4.17 -10.05 19.93
N GLY A 245 4.48 -10.16 18.64
CA GLY A 245 3.79 -9.40 17.59
C GLY A 245 4.11 -7.92 17.54
N TRP A 246 5.28 -7.49 18.07
CA TRP A 246 5.71 -6.11 17.97
C TRP A 246 7.23 -5.92 17.90
N ILE A 247 7.64 -4.80 17.30
CA ILE A 247 9.02 -4.31 17.23
C ILE A 247 9.08 -2.79 17.45
N ASP A 248 10.19 -2.28 17.95
CA ASP A 248 10.55 -0.85 17.90
C ASP A 248 11.44 -0.60 16.68
N ASN A 249 11.05 0.36 15.83
CA ASN A 249 11.80 0.72 14.63
C ASN A 249 12.98 1.67 14.89
N GLY A 250 13.24 2.06 16.13
CA GLY A 250 14.29 3.00 16.50
C GLY A 250 13.90 4.47 16.28
N GLY A 251 13.09 4.75 15.24
CA GLY A 251 12.50 6.04 14.88
C GLY A 251 11.31 6.49 15.76
N GLY A 252 11.18 5.92 16.97
CA GLY A 252 10.17 6.32 17.95
C GLY A 252 8.79 5.71 17.73
N TRP A 253 8.69 4.66 16.91
CA TRP A 253 7.46 3.92 16.66
C TRP A 253 7.54 2.48 17.15
N VAL A 254 6.54 2.08 17.93
CA VAL A 254 6.22 0.67 18.11
C VAL A 254 5.36 0.25 16.94
N ILE A 255 5.77 -0.81 16.24
CA ILE A 255 5.02 -1.45 15.16
C ILE A 255 4.53 -2.79 15.70
N ALA A 256 3.23 -3.02 15.68
CA ALA A 256 2.63 -4.31 15.96
C ALA A 256 1.86 -4.80 14.73
N ALA A 257 1.88 -6.10 14.47
CA ALA A 257 1.14 -6.66 13.35
C ALA A 257 0.57 -8.04 13.64
N TYR A 258 -0.56 -8.31 13.00
CA TYR A 258 -1.30 -9.55 13.11
C TYR A 258 -1.58 -10.07 11.71
N ILE A 259 -1.33 -11.33 11.45
CA ILE A 259 -1.52 -11.97 10.14
C ILE A 259 -2.45 -13.16 10.28
N GLU A 260 -3.18 -13.48 9.22
CA GLU A 260 -3.95 -14.70 9.13
C GLU A 260 -3.05 -15.95 9.30
N ASN A 261 -3.54 -16.93 10.07
CA ASN A 261 -2.90 -18.21 10.28
C ASN A 261 -3.49 -19.31 9.37
N ARG A 262 -2.93 -20.52 9.49
CA ARG A 262 -3.40 -21.70 8.75
C ARG A 262 -4.87 -22.05 9.01
N ASP A 263 -5.48 -21.63 10.10
CA ASP A 263 -6.90 -21.87 10.41
C ASP A 263 -7.80 -20.66 10.07
N GLY A 264 -7.23 -19.63 9.44
CA GLY A 264 -7.95 -18.44 9.00
C GLY A 264 -8.17 -17.37 10.08
N GLN A 265 -7.63 -17.59 11.28
CA GLN A 265 -7.70 -16.65 12.40
C GLN A 265 -6.50 -15.72 12.38
N LEU A 266 -6.65 -14.50 12.89
CA LEU A 266 -5.51 -13.63 13.10
C LEU A 266 -4.63 -14.14 14.24
N ARG A 267 -3.32 -14.09 14.05
CA ARG A 267 -2.29 -14.31 15.06
C ARG A 267 -1.29 -13.14 15.03
N PRO A 268 -0.58 -12.86 16.13
CA PRO A 268 0.53 -11.92 16.09
C PRO A 268 1.60 -12.40 15.09
N GLN A 269 2.25 -11.46 14.42
CA GLN A 269 3.40 -11.75 13.57
C GLN A 269 4.64 -12.14 14.40
N THR A 270 5.53 -12.95 13.84
CA THR A 270 6.86 -13.20 14.43
C THR A 270 7.75 -11.97 14.26
N THR A 271 8.87 -11.94 14.97
CA THR A 271 9.85 -10.85 14.86
C THR A 271 10.45 -10.79 13.46
N GLU A 272 10.70 -11.95 12.84
CA GLU A 272 11.18 -12.05 11.46
C GLU A 272 10.14 -11.55 10.44
N GLU A 273 8.86 -11.88 10.62
CA GLU A 273 7.78 -11.36 9.78
C GLU A 273 7.69 -9.83 9.88
N LEU A 274 7.89 -9.28 11.08
CA LEU A 274 7.90 -7.84 11.35
C LEU A 274 9.15 -7.13 10.82
N ALA A 275 10.28 -7.82 10.67
CA ALA A 275 11.49 -7.24 10.06
C ALA A 275 11.23 -6.76 8.63
N GLN A 276 10.30 -7.39 7.90
CA GLN A 276 9.85 -6.91 6.60
C GLN A 276 9.14 -5.54 6.67
N CYS A 277 8.43 -5.25 7.77
CA CYS A 277 7.85 -3.93 8.00
C CYS A 277 8.94 -2.86 8.14
N LEU A 278 10.06 -3.17 8.79
CA LEU A 278 11.21 -2.25 8.89
C LEU A 278 11.81 -1.90 7.53
N GLY A 279 11.83 -2.84 6.59
CA GLY A 279 12.30 -2.57 5.23
C GLY A 279 11.60 -1.37 4.56
N CYS A 280 10.37 -1.03 4.97
CA CYS A 280 9.65 0.15 4.50
C CYS A 280 9.45 1.23 5.59
N HIS A 281 9.34 0.87 6.86
CA HIS A 281 9.00 1.77 7.97
C HIS A 281 10.19 2.04 8.92
N ALA A 282 11.41 1.74 8.50
CA ALA A 282 12.63 2.24 9.11
C ALA A 282 13.09 3.53 8.39
N LYS A 283 14.40 3.71 8.21
CA LYS A 283 15.03 4.93 7.68
C LYS A 283 14.99 5.03 6.15
N VAL A 284 13.85 4.77 5.51
CA VAL A 284 13.74 4.84 4.04
C VAL A 284 13.38 6.26 3.61
N GLY A 285 14.14 6.82 2.65
CA GLY A 285 14.07 8.22 2.22
C GLY A 285 12.77 8.69 1.54
N ASN A 286 11.79 7.82 1.37
CA ASN A 286 10.47 8.13 0.79
C ASN A 286 9.33 8.12 1.82
N THR A 287 9.63 8.04 3.12
CA THR A 287 8.64 8.20 4.20
C THR A 287 8.71 9.59 4.84
N VAL A 288 7.66 9.98 5.55
CA VAL A 288 7.71 11.10 6.50
C VAL A 288 7.48 10.52 7.89
N ASP A 289 8.53 10.56 8.72
CA ASP A 289 8.53 9.96 10.07
C ASP A 289 8.03 8.50 10.05
N ALA A 290 8.63 7.67 9.20
CA ALA A 290 8.29 6.25 8.98
C ALA A 290 6.88 5.96 8.45
N ILE A 291 6.09 6.97 8.08
CA ILE A 291 4.73 6.79 7.52
C ILE A 291 4.74 7.00 5.99
N TRP A 292 3.97 6.18 5.28
CA TRP A 292 3.82 6.19 3.81
C TRP A 292 2.52 6.81 3.30
N SER A 293 1.44 6.68 4.08
CA SER A 293 0.07 6.92 3.62
C SER A 293 -0.38 8.37 3.77
N PHE A 294 -0.04 9.01 4.90
CA PHE A 294 -0.65 10.29 5.28
C PHE A 294 -0.21 11.45 4.38
N GLN A 295 1.05 11.50 3.96
CA GLN A 295 1.55 12.47 3.00
C GLN A 295 0.98 12.26 1.58
N ARG A 296 0.36 11.10 1.34
CA ARG A 296 -0.34 10.75 0.09
C ARG A 296 -1.85 10.81 0.20
N MET A 297 -2.37 11.32 1.31
CA MET A 297 -3.79 11.53 1.49
C MET A 297 -4.35 12.39 0.36
N LEU A 298 -5.50 11.99 -0.17
CA LEU A 298 -6.17 12.70 -1.27
C LEU A 298 -6.50 14.14 -0.85
N PRO A 299 -6.56 15.10 -1.80
CA PRO A 299 -6.81 16.50 -1.44
C PRO A 299 -8.19 16.73 -0.81
N GLY A 300 -8.23 17.63 0.18
CA GLY A 300 -9.46 18.08 0.80
C GLY A 300 -10.18 17.00 1.60
N MET A 301 -11.52 17.07 1.61
CA MET A 301 -12.35 16.13 2.39
C MET A 301 -12.36 14.71 1.81
N GLU A 302 -12.00 14.53 0.54
CA GLU A 302 -11.84 13.20 -0.05
C GLU A 302 -10.74 12.42 0.68
N GLY A 303 -9.69 13.10 1.14
CA GLY A 303 -8.63 12.52 1.96
C GLY A 303 -9.06 12.12 3.36
N TRP A 304 -10.01 12.85 3.94
CA TRP A 304 -10.62 12.54 5.24
C TRP A 304 -11.89 11.70 5.06
N ALA A 305 -11.75 10.61 4.32
CA ALA A 305 -12.81 9.66 4.06
C ALA A 305 -12.27 8.23 4.19
N GLU A 306 -13.19 7.27 4.13
CA GLU A 306 -12.82 5.85 4.05
C GLU A 306 -12.18 5.53 2.69
N MET A 307 -11.22 4.60 2.67
CA MET A 307 -10.65 4.08 1.43
C MET A 307 -11.75 3.45 0.57
N ASN A 308 -11.97 4.05 -0.61
CA ASN A 308 -12.97 3.62 -1.59
C ASN A 308 -12.37 3.32 -2.98
N TYR A 309 -11.04 3.45 -3.10
CA TYR A 309 -10.27 3.21 -4.32
C TYR A 309 -10.68 4.04 -5.54
N GLY A 310 -11.13 5.28 -5.33
CA GLY A 310 -11.60 6.12 -6.42
C GLY A 310 -13.06 5.88 -6.73
N HIS A 311 -13.88 5.76 -5.69
CA HIS A 311 -15.31 5.47 -5.80
C HIS A 311 -15.57 4.26 -6.71
N TYR A 312 -14.95 3.12 -6.38
CA TYR A 312 -15.25 1.87 -7.06
C TYR A 312 -16.77 1.63 -7.09
N SER A 313 -17.23 1.03 -8.19
CA SER A 313 -18.61 0.59 -8.37
C SER A 313 -18.59 -0.77 -9.04
N SER A 314 -19.19 -1.77 -8.41
CA SER A 314 -19.36 -3.11 -9.00
C SER A 314 -20.19 -3.09 -10.29
N GLU A 315 -21.09 -2.10 -10.44
CA GLU A 315 -21.88 -1.88 -11.66
C GLU A 315 -21.06 -1.28 -12.82
N TYR A 316 -20.02 -0.50 -12.52
CA TYR A 316 -19.20 0.22 -13.51
C TYR A 316 -17.70 0.05 -13.25
N PRO A 317 -17.17 -1.20 -13.27
CA PRO A 317 -15.79 -1.49 -12.88
C PRO A 317 -14.73 -0.93 -13.83
N SER A 318 -15.10 -0.44 -15.02
CA SER A 318 -14.18 0.28 -15.91
C SER A 318 -14.01 1.77 -15.55
N LYS A 319 -14.79 2.28 -14.59
CA LYS A 319 -14.76 3.69 -14.20
C LYS A 319 -14.21 3.91 -12.80
N THR A 320 -13.40 4.95 -12.65
CA THR A 320 -12.99 5.51 -11.35
C THR A 320 -13.39 6.99 -11.27
N LYS A 321 -13.33 7.52 -10.06
CA LYS A 321 -13.28 8.96 -9.74
C LYS A 321 -11.93 9.33 -9.11
N LEU A 322 -10.87 8.55 -9.38
CA LEU A 322 -9.53 8.84 -8.91
C LEU A 322 -8.79 9.68 -9.96
N HIS A 323 -8.47 10.92 -9.64
CA HIS A 323 -7.56 11.70 -10.46
C HIS A 323 -6.15 11.12 -10.39
N ASP A 324 -5.35 11.33 -11.43
CA ASP A 324 -3.90 11.27 -11.28
C ASP A 324 -3.37 12.66 -10.94
N TYR A 325 -2.42 12.74 -10.01
CA TYR A 325 -1.94 14.00 -9.44
C TYR A 325 -0.58 14.36 -10.01
N LEU A 326 -0.34 15.66 -10.23
CA LEU A 326 0.92 16.18 -10.76
C LEU A 326 2.04 15.95 -9.74
N ASN A 327 3.06 15.21 -10.14
CA ASN A 327 4.34 15.21 -9.46
C ASN A 327 5.15 16.43 -9.91
N GLU A 328 5.38 17.40 -9.02
CA GLU A 328 6.01 18.67 -9.38
C GLU A 328 7.48 18.53 -9.80
N ARG A 329 8.17 17.46 -9.39
CA ARG A 329 9.58 17.22 -9.77
C ARG A 329 9.69 16.68 -11.19
N THR A 330 8.85 15.70 -11.53
CA THR A 330 8.91 15.01 -12.83
C THR A 330 8.02 15.63 -13.90
N GLN A 331 7.09 16.51 -13.51
CA GLN A 331 6.06 17.10 -14.38
C GLN A 331 5.18 16.05 -15.07
N THR A 332 4.95 14.93 -14.40
CA THR A 332 4.07 13.84 -14.84
C THR A 332 2.97 13.61 -13.81
N GLY A 333 1.96 12.81 -14.16
CA GLY A 333 1.08 12.22 -13.14
C GLY A 333 1.83 11.21 -12.26
N GLU A 334 1.32 10.89 -11.07
CA GLU A 334 1.92 9.89 -10.17
C GLU A 334 1.84 8.48 -10.76
N LEU A 335 0.67 8.06 -11.24
CA LEU A 335 0.52 6.78 -11.93
C LEU A 335 1.23 6.81 -13.28
N GLY A 336 1.17 7.95 -14.00
CA GLY A 336 1.91 8.15 -15.24
C GLY A 336 3.42 7.97 -15.05
N HIS A 337 3.98 8.53 -13.96
CA HIS A 337 5.40 8.36 -13.62
C HIS A 337 5.75 6.90 -13.39
N PHE A 338 4.91 6.19 -12.65
CA PHE A 338 5.08 4.75 -12.44
C PHE A 338 5.14 4.01 -13.79
N TYR A 339 4.11 4.14 -14.64
CA TYR A 339 4.10 3.48 -15.95
C TYR A 339 5.23 3.90 -16.88
N HIS A 340 5.75 5.12 -16.73
CA HIS A 340 6.89 5.59 -17.50
C HIS A 340 8.22 4.92 -17.10
N THR A 341 8.35 4.54 -15.82
CA THR A 341 9.58 4.00 -15.24
C THR A 341 9.65 2.47 -15.27
N VAL A 342 8.51 1.79 -15.18
CA VAL A 342 8.45 0.32 -15.18
C VAL A 342 8.27 -0.27 -16.59
N ILE A 343 8.59 -1.56 -16.71
CA ILE A 343 8.39 -2.36 -17.93
C ILE A 343 7.24 -3.38 -17.77
N GLY A 344 6.43 -3.24 -16.71
CA GLY A 344 5.28 -4.08 -16.37
C GLY A 344 4.15 -3.27 -15.75
N ALA A 345 3.06 -3.90 -15.36
CA ALA A 345 1.91 -3.25 -14.73
C ALA A 345 2.03 -3.15 -13.19
N GLU A 346 3.03 -3.83 -12.60
CA GLU A 346 3.30 -3.85 -11.16
C GLU A 346 4.81 -3.91 -10.87
N LEU A 347 5.20 -3.82 -9.59
CA LEU A 347 6.61 -3.83 -9.18
C LEU A 347 7.38 -5.10 -9.56
N PHE A 348 6.69 -6.22 -9.71
CA PHE A 348 7.31 -7.48 -10.16
C PHE A 348 7.49 -7.54 -11.69
N GLY A 349 7.10 -6.48 -12.41
CA GLY A 349 7.24 -6.38 -13.85
C GLY A 349 6.24 -7.23 -14.65
N VAL A 350 5.24 -7.82 -14.00
CA VAL A 350 4.19 -8.62 -14.66
C VAL A 350 3.22 -7.72 -15.41
N MET A 351 2.82 -8.12 -16.61
CA MET A 351 1.79 -7.48 -17.40
C MET A 351 0.46 -8.21 -17.23
N LYS A 352 -0.37 -7.72 -16.30
CA LYS A 352 -1.71 -8.30 -16.04
C LYS A 352 -2.62 -8.15 -17.27
N ALA A 353 -3.58 -9.06 -17.42
CA ALA A 353 -4.40 -9.19 -18.63
C ALA A 353 -5.19 -7.92 -18.96
N GLU A 354 -5.65 -7.19 -17.95
CA GLU A 354 -6.40 -5.94 -18.00
C GLU A 354 -5.58 -4.84 -18.63
N VAL A 355 -4.38 -4.61 -18.06
CA VAL A 355 -3.43 -3.61 -18.55
C VAL A 355 -2.92 -3.99 -19.92
N ARG A 356 -2.67 -5.28 -20.18
CA ARG A 356 -2.33 -5.80 -21.51
C ARG A 356 -3.41 -5.46 -22.53
N ASN A 357 -4.68 -5.74 -22.23
CA ASN A 357 -5.80 -5.49 -23.14
C ASN A 357 -5.93 -4.00 -23.45
N GLU A 358 -5.74 -3.15 -22.45
CA GLU A 358 -5.76 -1.70 -22.62
C GLU A 358 -4.59 -1.19 -23.47
N LEU A 359 -3.38 -1.69 -23.25
CA LEU A 359 -2.20 -1.34 -24.06
C LEU A 359 -2.33 -1.82 -25.51
N LEU A 360 -2.95 -2.98 -25.74
CA LEU A 360 -3.24 -3.47 -27.10
C LEU A 360 -4.21 -2.54 -27.82
N ARG A 361 -5.30 -2.13 -27.16
CA ARG A 361 -6.24 -1.13 -27.71
C ARG A 361 -5.54 0.18 -28.03
N PHE A 362 -4.69 0.67 -27.12
CA PHE A 362 -3.93 1.89 -27.34
C PHE A 362 -2.98 1.77 -28.55
N ALA A 363 -2.22 0.70 -28.66
CA ALA A 363 -1.30 0.47 -29.79
C ALA A 363 -2.04 0.41 -31.13
N GLU A 364 -3.20 -0.25 -31.17
CA GLU A 364 -4.06 -0.32 -32.36
C GLU A 364 -4.63 1.05 -32.72
N ASN A 365 -5.22 1.76 -31.76
CA ASN A 365 -5.85 3.07 -31.98
C ASN A 365 -4.86 4.14 -32.45
N THR A 366 -3.60 4.07 -31.99
CA THR A 366 -2.55 5.02 -32.36
C THR A 366 -1.78 4.63 -33.62
N ASN A 367 -1.99 3.42 -34.16
CA ASN A 367 -1.16 2.85 -35.23
C ASN A 367 0.35 3.00 -34.93
N MET A 368 0.75 2.69 -33.70
CA MET A 368 2.10 2.92 -33.23
C MET A 368 3.12 2.08 -34.00
N ASP A 369 4.17 2.72 -34.53
CA ASP A 369 5.27 2.04 -35.20
C ASP A 369 6.21 1.41 -34.16
N LEU A 370 5.99 0.11 -33.90
CA LEU A 370 6.79 -0.68 -32.97
C LEU A 370 7.65 -1.71 -33.74
N PRO A 371 8.89 -1.97 -33.30
CA PRO A 371 9.78 -2.92 -33.97
C PRO A 371 9.32 -4.38 -33.87
N PHE A 372 8.35 -4.67 -32.99
CA PHE A 372 7.70 -5.96 -32.78
C PHE A 372 6.21 -5.75 -32.57
N ALA A 373 5.39 -6.77 -32.83
CA ALA A 373 3.95 -6.67 -32.63
C ALA A 373 3.60 -6.43 -31.16
N ALA A 374 2.59 -5.59 -30.87
CA ALA A 374 2.16 -5.33 -29.50
C ALA A 374 1.73 -6.62 -28.76
N THR A 375 1.12 -7.57 -29.48
CA THR A 375 0.76 -8.89 -28.95
C THR A 375 1.95 -9.73 -28.52
N GLU A 376 3.09 -9.59 -29.18
CA GLU A 376 4.33 -10.31 -28.91
C GLU A 376 5.08 -9.70 -27.73
N ILE A 377 5.20 -8.37 -27.70
CA ILE A 377 5.93 -7.69 -26.63
C ILE A 377 5.17 -7.71 -25.31
N LEU A 378 3.85 -7.96 -25.29
CA LEU A 378 3.01 -8.04 -24.09
C LEU A 378 2.69 -9.49 -23.66
N ASP A 379 3.38 -10.49 -24.22
CA ASP A 379 3.21 -11.90 -23.88
C ASP A 379 4.27 -12.36 -22.86
N ASP A 380 3.95 -12.25 -21.58
CA ASP A 380 4.85 -12.67 -20.49
C ASP A 380 5.15 -14.18 -20.53
N GLU A 381 4.22 -15.00 -21.02
CA GLU A 381 4.37 -16.46 -21.14
C GLU A 381 5.38 -16.83 -22.22
N ALA A 382 5.41 -16.11 -23.34
CA ALA A 382 6.44 -16.28 -24.35
C ALA A 382 7.80 -15.72 -23.87
N LEU A 383 7.81 -14.52 -23.29
CA LEU A 383 9.04 -13.82 -22.91
C LEU A 383 9.87 -14.58 -21.87
N LYS A 384 9.23 -15.30 -20.94
CA LYS A 384 9.95 -16.07 -19.91
C LYS A 384 10.87 -17.15 -20.48
N TRP A 385 10.59 -17.63 -21.70
CA TRP A 385 11.36 -18.67 -22.39
C TRP A 385 12.34 -18.15 -23.44
N MET A 386 12.54 -16.82 -23.55
CA MET A 386 13.43 -16.23 -24.56
C MET A 386 14.84 -15.99 -24.02
N HIS A 387 15.88 -16.26 -24.82
CA HIS A 387 17.25 -15.84 -24.49
C HIS A 387 17.36 -14.30 -24.47
N LYS A 388 18.32 -13.75 -23.73
CA LYS A 388 18.54 -12.30 -23.59
C LYS A 388 18.54 -11.53 -24.91
N ASP A 389 19.20 -12.06 -25.93
CA ASP A 389 19.35 -11.41 -27.23
C ASP A 389 18.02 -11.23 -27.97
N GLU A 390 17.04 -12.10 -27.71
CA GLU A 390 15.69 -12.00 -28.23
C GLU A 390 14.76 -11.26 -27.27
N ARG A 391 14.92 -11.48 -25.96
CA ARG A 391 14.06 -10.90 -24.91
C ARG A 391 14.28 -9.39 -24.78
N LYS A 392 15.53 -8.94 -24.73
CA LYS A 392 15.87 -7.54 -24.46
C LYS A 392 15.30 -6.56 -25.50
N PRO A 393 15.41 -6.78 -26.82
CA PRO A 393 14.78 -5.91 -27.81
C PRO A 393 13.26 -5.78 -27.65
N ARG A 394 12.57 -6.86 -27.28
CA ARG A 394 11.12 -6.86 -27.04
C ARG A 394 10.74 -6.10 -25.77
N LEU A 395 11.52 -6.23 -24.70
CA LEU A 395 11.31 -5.46 -23.48
C LEU A 395 11.58 -3.95 -23.70
N LEU A 396 12.54 -3.59 -24.55
CA LEU A 396 12.74 -2.20 -24.96
C LEU A 396 11.56 -1.67 -25.79
N ALA A 397 11.03 -2.47 -26.72
CA ALA A 397 9.82 -2.12 -27.47
C ALA A 397 8.58 -1.98 -26.56
N ARG A 398 8.43 -2.88 -25.57
CA ARG A 398 7.41 -2.78 -24.52
C ARG A 398 7.55 -1.47 -23.74
N GLN A 399 8.76 -1.12 -23.33
CA GLN A 399 9.03 0.15 -22.66
C GLN A 399 8.64 1.36 -23.52
N THR A 400 8.93 1.33 -24.83
CA THR A 400 8.49 2.38 -25.76
C THR A 400 6.97 2.52 -25.78
N LEU A 401 6.23 1.41 -25.85
CA LEU A 401 4.77 1.41 -25.79
C LEU A 401 4.25 1.97 -24.46
N MET A 402 4.78 1.52 -23.32
CA MET A 402 4.36 1.99 -22.00
C MET A 402 4.64 3.48 -21.78
N ARG A 403 5.81 3.95 -22.22
CA ARG A 403 6.14 5.38 -22.16
C ARG A 403 5.19 6.21 -22.99
N ALA A 404 4.92 5.81 -24.23
CA ALA A 404 3.94 6.50 -25.07
C ALA A 404 2.54 6.53 -24.43
N TYR A 405 2.10 5.42 -23.84
CA TYR A 405 0.82 5.36 -23.12
C TYR A 405 0.77 6.35 -21.94
N SER A 406 1.84 6.41 -21.15
CA SER A 406 1.96 7.33 -20.01
C SER A 406 2.09 8.80 -20.43
N GLU A 407 2.89 9.12 -21.45
CA GLU A 407 3.16 10.49 -21.90
C GLU A 407 1.93 11.14 -22.52
N ASN A 408 1.11 10.36 -23.22
CA ASN A 408 -0.16 10.83 -23.79
C ASN A 408 -1.31 10.85 -22.77
N LEU A 409 -1.06 10.45 -21.51
CA LEU A 409 -2.07 10.35 -20.44
C LEU A 409 -3.26 9.45 -20.82
N GLU A 410 -3.00 8.41 -21.62
CA GLU A 410 -4.03 7.52 -22.17
C GLU A 410 -4.57 6.52 -21.14
N TYR A 411 -3.95 6.46 -19.97
CA TYR A 411 -4.50 5.78 -18.78
C TYR A 411 -5.59 6.59 -18.08
N LEU A 412 -5.85 7.81 -18.53
CA LEU A 412 -6.97 8.63 -18.08
C LEU A 412 -8.15 8.52 -19.05
N GLN A 413 -9.36 8.60 -18.50
CA GLN A 413 -10.60 8.73 -19.23
C GLN A 413 -11.31 10.01 -18.83
N TYR A 414 -11.94 10.66 -19.80
CA TYR A 414 -12.78 11.82 -19.57
C TYR A 414 -14.16 11.38 -19.05
N CYS A 415 -14.70 12.18 -18.15
CA CYS A 415 -15.99 11.96 -17.52
C CYS A 415 -16.91 13.16 -17.81
N ASP A 416 -17.94 12.93 -18.62
CA ASP A 416 -18.91 13.96 -19.04
C ASP A 416 -19.73 14.51 -17.86
N GLU A 417 -19.95 13.72 -16.80
CA GLU A 417 -20.85 14.10 -15.70
C GLU A 417 -20.30 15.26 -14.85
N ASP A 418 -18.98 15.42 -14.78
CA ASP A 418 -18.31 16.42 -13.96
C ASP A 418 -17.16 17.15 -14.66
N ASP A 419 -16.99 16.99 -15.98
CA ASP A 419 -15.97 17.67 -16.80
C ASP A 419 -14.56 17.50 -16.23
N ASN A 420 -14.18 16.24 -15.96
CA ASN A 420 -12.88 15.87 -15.39
C ASN A 420 -12.27 14.61 -16.03
N TYR A 421 -10.96 14.43 -15.85
CA TYR A 421 -10.26 13.19 -16.18
C TYR A 421 -9.94 12.36 -14.94
N TYR A 422 -10.14 11.05 -15.06
CA TYR A 422 -9.90 10.06 -14.01
C TYR A 422 -9.12 8.87 -14.56
N ILE A 423 -8.41 8.17 -13.69
CA ILE A 423 -7.73 6.91 -14.03
C ILE A 423 -8.77 5.90 -14.54
N LYS A 424 -8.47 5.19 -15.63
CA LYS A 424 -9.32 4.12 -16.15
C LYS A 424 -9.40 2.96 -15.16
N GLY A 425 -10.59 2.42 -14.95
CA GLY A 425 -10.77 1.21 -14.13
C GLY A 425 -10.01 0.01 -14.70
N ASP A 426 -9.92 -0.09 -16.03
CA ASP A 426 -9.18 -1.13 -16.76
C ASP A 426 -7.68 -1.22 -16.44
N VAL A 427 -7.10 -0.21 -15.78
CA VAL A 427 -5.69 -0.21 -15.35
C VAL A 427 -5.52 -0.08 -13.84
N PHE A 428 -6.61 -0.11 -13.08
CA PHE A 428 -6.60 0.12 -11.64
C PHE A 428 -7.31 -0.98 -10.83
N TYR A 429 -8.35 -1.57 -11.40
CA TYR A 429 -9.08 -2.69 -10.81
C TYR A 429 -8.77 -4.00 -11.55
N PRO A 430 -8.75 -5.15 -10.84
CA PRO A 430 -8.55 -6.44 -11.47
C PRO A 430 -9.82 -6.92 -12.17
N LEU A 431 -9.68 -7.78 -13.17
CA LEU A 431 -10.75 -8.63 -13.65
C LEU A 431 -11.13 -9.66 -12.57
N PRO A 432 -12.34 -10.23 -12.64
CA PRO A 432 -12.77 -11.31 -11.75
C PRO A 432 -11.78 -12.48 -11.69
N GLU A 433 -11.20 -12.87 -12.82
CA GLU A 433 -10.22 -13.96 -12.90
C GLU A 433 -8.94 -13.62 -12.14
N THR A 434 -8.38 -12.42 -12.36
CA THR A 434 -7.19 -11.94 -11.65
C THR A 434 -7.45 -11.82 -10.14
N MET A 435 -8.64 -11.36 -9.73
CA MET A 435 -9.04 -11.33 -8.33
C MET A 435 -9.01 -12.73 -7.71
N LYS A 436 -9.64 -13.71 -8.36
CA LYS A 436 -9.69 -15.11 -7.91
C LYS A 436 -8.30 -15.74 -7.79
N GLU A 437 -7.45 -15.54 -8.78
CA GLU A 437 -6.05 -15.99 -8.77
C GLU A 437 -5.27 -15.37 -7.61
N ASN A 438 -5.44 -14.06 -7.37
CA ASN A 438 -4.78 -13.36 -6.26
C ASN A 438 -5.22 -13.90 -4.88
N ILE A 439 -6.49 -14.30 -4.72
CA ILE A 439 -6.99 -14.93 -3.49
C ILE A 439 -6.28 -16.28 -3.25
N GLN A 440 -6.21 -17.12 -4.28
CA GLN A 440 -5.56 -18.43 -4.23
C GLN A 440 -4.06 -18.29 -3.92
N ALA A 441 -3.38 -17.37 -4.60
CA ALA A 441 -1.96 -17.09 -4.43
C ALA A 441 -1.66 -16.64 -2.99
N TYR A 442 -2.41 -15.67 -2.45
CA TYR A 442 -2.16 -15.21 -1.08
C TYR A 442 -2.47 -16.32 -0.06
N ARG A 443 -3.49 -17.17 -0.29
CA ARG A 443 -3.74 -18.30 0.61
C ARG A 443 -2.58 -19.30 0.62
N THR A 444 -1.96 -19.53 -0.53
CA THR A 444 -0.74 -20.36 -0.63
C THR A 444 0.37 -19.80 0.25
N ILE A 445 0.61 -18.48 0.20
CA ILE A 445 1.58 -17.78 1.07
C ILE A 445 1.23 -17.99 2.56
N VAL A 446 -0.04 -17.86 2.92
CA VAL A 446 -0.51 -18.07 4.31
C VAL A 446 -0.36 -19.52 4.76
N LEU A 447 -0.36 -20.50 3.87
CA LEU A 447 -0.12 -21.90 4.25
C LEU A 447 1.36 -22.23 4.34
N ASP A 448 2.17 -21.73 3.41
CA ASP A 448 3.60 -22.00 3.40
C ASP A 448 4.27 -21.44 4.64
N GLN A 449 3.92 -20.20 5.04
CA GLN A 449 4.47 -19.46 6.21
C GLN A 449 5.97 -19.69 6.46
N SER A 450 6.74 -19.98 5.41
CA SER A 450 8.16 -20.26 5.48
C SER A 450 8.90 -18.93 5.45
N PHE A 451 8.65 -18.08 6.45
CA PHE A 451 9.18 -16.72 6.52
C PHE A 451 10.66 -16.66 6.96
N ASN A 452 11.28 -17.81 7.24
CA ASN A 452 12.65 -17.88 7.76
C ASN A 452 13.72 -17.34 6.78
N LEU A 453 13.43 -17.21 5.48
CA LEU A 453 14.37 -16.74 4.44
C LEU A 453 13.73 -15.77 3.44
N GLY A 454 12.64 -15.11 3.83
CA GLY A 454 11.83 -14.27 2.94
C GLY A 454 10.58 -14.99 2.44
N LYS A 455 9.56 -14.22 2.06
CA LYS A 455 8.34 -14.76 1.45
C LYS A 455 8.72 -15.38 0.11
N ASP A 456 8.66 -16.70 -0.04
CA ASP A 456 8.50 -17.28 -1.37
C ASP A 456 7.08 -16.93 -1.86
N VAL A 457 6.92 -15.69 -2.31
CA VAL A 457 5.65 -15.05 -2.65
C VAL A 457 4.97 -15.69 -3.86
N PHE A 458 5.67 -16.59 -4.56
CA PHE A 458 5.18 -17.25 -5.75
C PHE A 458 4.61 -18.64 -5.42
N GLY A 459 4.84 -19.16 -4.21
CA GLY A 459 4.39 -20.48 -3.80
C GLY A 459 5.16 -21.62 -4.49
N ASN A 460 4.85 -22.87 -4.10
CA ASN A 460 5.66 -24.04 -4.47
C ASN A 460 5.56 -24.49 -5.95
N SER A 461 4.72 -23.84 -6.77
CA SER A 461 4.56 -24.17 -8.18
C SER A 461 5.54 -23.36 -9.02
N LYS A 462 6.32 -24.03 -9.87
CA LYS A 462 7.29 -23.36 -10.74
C LYS A 462 6.63 -22.33 -11.64
N ASP A 463 5.35 -22.43 -11.95
CA ASP A 463 4.66 -21.57 -12.91
C ASP A 463 4.19 -20.23 -12.33
N HIS A 464 4.09 -20.12 -11.01
CA HIS A 464 3.68 -18.88 -10.35
C HIS A 464 4.79 -17.82 -10.25
N VAL A 465 6.05 -18.20 -10.55
CA VAL A 465 7.19 -17.28 -10.51
C VAL A 465 7.18 -16.37 -11.76
N PRO A 466 7.07 -15.04 -11.60
CA PRO A 466 7.04 -14.07 -12.69
C PRO A 466 8.23 -14.19 -13.63
N PHE A 467 8.05 -13.79 -14.88
CA PHE A 467 9.12 -13.87 -15.89
C PHE A 467 10.37 -13.07 -15.52
N THR A 468 10.24 -12.03 -14.70
CA THR A 468 11.35 -11.20 -14.20
C THR A 468 12.31 -11.96 -13.27
N PHE A 469 11.84 -13.04 -12.64
CA PHE A 469 12.66 -13.94 -11.82
C PHE A 469 13.11 -15.20 -12.59
N ARG A 470 12.96 -15.20 -13.92
CA ARG A 470 13.36 -16.30 -14.81
C ARG A 470 14.62 -15.92 -15.56
N SER A 471 15.61 -16.82 -15.55
CA SER A 471 16.86 -16.59 -16.28
C SER A 471 16.60 -16.36 -17.77
N ASP A 472 17.33 -15.39 -18.34
CA ASP A 472 17.42 -15.12 -19.78
C ASP A 472 18.59 -15.85 -20.44
N GLY A 473 19.19 -16.81 -19.73
CA GLY A 473 20.37 -17.54 -20.14
C GLY A 473 21.69 -16.87 -19.74
N THR A 474 21.64 -15.69 -19.11
CA THR A 474 22.86 -14.96 -18.68
C THR A 474 23.07 -14.91 -17.18
N VAL A 475 22.09 -15.36 -16.39
CA VAL A 475 22.20 -15.43 -14.93
C VAL A 475 22.94 -16.70 -14.52
N VAL A 476 23.81 -16.59 -13.52
CA VAL A 476 24.52 -17.72 -12.91
C VAL A 476 24.04 -17.96 -11.49
N ASP A 477 24.09 -19.21 -11.04
CA ASP A 477 23.79 -19.61 -9.66
C ASP A 477 24.94 -19.31 -8.69
N GLU A 478 24.82 -19.73 -7.44
CA GLU A 478 25.85 -19.55 -6.40
C GLU A 478 27.19 -20.22 -6.73
N ASN A 479 27.19 -21.21 -7.61
CA ASN A 479 28.39 -21.93 -8.05
C ASN A 479 28.97 -21.36 -9.36
N GLY A 480 28.39 -20.28 -9.89
CA GLY A 480 28.80 -19.67 -11.15
C GLY A 480 28.33 -20.43 -12.40
N VAL A 481 27.37 -21.34 -12.26
CA VAL A 481 26.80 -22.11 -13.38
C VAL A 481 25.65 -21.36 -14.02
N PHE A 482 25.63 -21.25 -15.34
CA PHE A 482 24.53 -20.60 -16.06
C PHE A 482 23.19 -21.31 -15.80
N ILE A 483 22.21 -20.52 -15.36
CA ILE A 483 20.84 -20.96 -15.15
C ILE A 483 20.15 -21.02 -16.53
N PRO A 484 19.57 -22.16 -16.93
CA PRO A 484 18.89 -22.29 -18.22
C PRO A 484 17.76 -21.27 -18.41
N VAL A 485 17.51 -20.89 -19.67
CA VAL A 485 16.44 -19.96 -20.03
C VAL A 485 15.09 -20.47 -19.50
N GLY A 486 14.34 -19.59 -18.83
CA GLY A 486 13.02 -19.92 -18.26
C GLY A 486 13.04 -20.69 -16.94
N ASN A 487 14.22 -21.06 -16.45
CA ASN A 487 14.33 -21.57 -15.09
C ASN A 487 14.30 -20.43 -14.06
N VAL A 488 13.74 -20.74 -12.89
CA VAL A 488 13.67 -19.82 -11.75
C VAL A 488 15.09 -19.54 -11.21
N ILE A 489 15.35 -18.29 -10.88
CA ILE A 489 16.59 -17.85 -10.25
C ILE A 489 16.43 -18.03 -8.73
N TYR A 490 16.98 -19.11 -8.17
CA TYR A 490 16.93 -19.40 -6.73
C TYR A 490 18.10 -18.80 -5.94
N SER A 491 19.18 -18.45 -6.64
CA SER A 491 20.44 -18.07 -6.02
C SER A 491 21.29 -17.23 -6.97
N ARG A 492 22.31 -16.57 -6.42
CA ARG A 492 23.32 -15.80 -7.13
C ARG A 492 24.68 -15.97 -6.43
N PRO A 493 25.81 -15.68 -7.12
CA PRO A 493 27.13 -15.69 -6.49
C PRO A 493 27.21 -14.77 -5.27
N TYR A 494 27.92 -15.22 -4.24
CA TYR A 494 28.20 -14.50 -3.00
C TYR A 494 29.69 -14.60 -2.60
N ASN A 495 30.17 -13.68 -1.77
CA ASN A 495 31.55 -13.69 -1.24
C ASN A 495 31.70 -14.61 -0.01
N GLU A 496 32.88 -14.67 0.64
CA GLU A 496 33.10 -15.58 1.77
C GLU A 496 32.22 -15.22 2.99
N GLU A 497 31.77 -13.98 3.07
CA GLU A 497 30.90 -13.41 4.09
C GLU A 497 29.40 -13.71 3.85
N GLY A 498 29.03 -14.29 2.70
CA GLY A 498 27.64 -14.58 2.34
C GLY A 498 26.92 -13.44 1.61
N GLU A 499 27.63 -12.38 1.23
CA GLU A 499 27.08 -11.20 0.58
C GLU A 499 27.00 -11.40 -0.94
N GLY A 500 25.82 -11.12 -1.52
CA GLY A 500 25.62 -11.24 -2.96
C GLY A 500 26.46 -10.25 -3.76
N ILE A 501 27.31 -10.75 -4.67
CA ILE A 501 28.25 -9.92 -5.45
C ILE A 501 27.71 -9.53 -6.83
N THR A 502 26.50 -9.97 -7.18
CA THR A 502 25.87 -9.59 -8.46
C THR A 502 25.20 -8.22 -8.29
N PRO A 503 25.60 -7.20 -9.07
CA PRO A 503 24.95 -5.90 -9.03
C PRO A 503 23.46 -6.06 -9.28
N THR A 504 22.64 -5.55 -8.36
CA THR A 504 21.18 -5.65 -8.46
C THR A 504 20.62 -4.69 -9.52
N GLY A 505 21.38 -3.66 -9.91
CA GLY A 505 20.94 -2.60 -10.84
C GLY A 505 19.83 -1.71 -10.27
N ILE A 506 19.49 -1.90 -8.99
CA ILE A 506 18.40 -1.23 -8.29
C ILE A 506 18.76 0.22 -7.96
N VAL A 507 20.02 0.46 -7.55
CA VAL A 507 20.40 1.69 -6.84
C VAL A 507 21.33 2.61 -7.64
N GLU A 508 22.14 2.10 -8.56
CA GLU A 508 23.09 2.90 -9.36
C GLU A 508 23.03 2.49 -10.82
N GLY A 509 22.81 3.49 -11.68
CA GLY A 509 22.96 3.39 -13.12
C GLY A 509 23.77 4.56 -13.65
N ASN A 510 24.07 4.56 -14.94
CA ASN A 510 24.64 5.71 -15.62
C ASN A 510 23.79 6.96 -15.37
N ALA A 511 24.46 8.09 -15.12
CA ALA A 511 23.84 9.38 -14.93
C ALA A 511 23.61 10.08 -16.27
N PHE A 512 22.47 10.76 -16.39
CA PHE A 512 22.05 11.51 -17.57
C PHE A 512 21.53 12.89 -17.16
N ASP A 513 21.71 13.88 -18.02
CA ASP A 513 21.04 15.17 -17.85
C ASP A 513 19.53 15.06 -18.16
N ILE A 514 18.78 16.15 -17.95
CA ILE A 514 17.34 16.22 -18.26
C ILE A 514 17.01 15.94 -19.74
N ASN A 515 17.98 16.03 -20.64
CA ASN A 515 17.84 15.78 -22.07
C ASN A 515 18.27 14.36 -22.45
N GLY A 516 18.68 13.52 -21.49
CA GLY A 516 19.12 12.15 -21.72
C GLY A 516 20.56 12.02 -22.20
N ASN A 517 21.38 13.06 -22.12
CA ASN A 517 22.81 12.96 -22.44
C ASN A 517 23.58 12.38 -21.24
N PRO A 518 24.51 11.43 -21.46
CA PRO A 518 25.33 10.91 -20.37
C PRO A 518 26.13 12.01 -19.67
N VAL A 519 26.14 12.01 -18.34
CA VAL A 519 26.88 12.96 -17.50
C VAL A 519 27.89 12.20 -16.64
N SER A 520 29.16 12.60 -16.69
CA SER A 520 30.25 11.97 -15.93
C SER A 520 30.54 12.65 -14.58
N SER A 521 29.99 13.85 -14.34
CA SER A 521 30.16 14.59 -13.09
C SER A 521 28.98 15.51 -12.83
N TYR A 522 28.48 15.53 -11.60
CA TYR A 522 27.36 16.38 -11.15
C TYR A 522 27.48 16.66 -9.65
N SER A 523 26.83 17.71 -9.15
CA SER A 523 26.78 17.99 -7.72
C SER A 523 25.65 17.25 -7.02
N LYS A 524 25.73 17.07 -5.70
CA LYS A 524 24.63 16.53 -4.87
C LYS A 524 23.37 17.40 -4.99
N GLU A 525 23.52 18.70 -5.20
CA GLU A 525 22.40 19.62 -5.45
C GLU A 525 21.76 19.41 -6.82
N ASP A 526 22.52 19.07 -7.85
CA ASP A 526 21.96 18.71 -9.17
C ASP A 526 21.16 17.40 -9.11
N GLU A 527 21.61 16.45 -8.29
CA GLU A 527 20.92 15.19 -8.01
C GLU A 527 19.60 15.43 -7.26
N ILE A 528 19.66 16.14 -6.13
CA ILE A 528 18.49 16.49 -5.30
C ILE A 528 17.47 17.30 -6.10
N SER A 529 17.94 18.27 -6.91
CA SER A 529 17.05 19.09 -7.74
C SER A 529 16.47 18.36 -8.96
N GLY A 530 16.87 17.11 -9.22
CA GLY A 530 16.34 16.30 -10.32
C GLY A 530 16.88 16.66 -11.70
N LYS A 531 17.99 17.40 -11.77
CA LYS A 531 18.68 17.70 -13.03
C LYS A 531 19.44 16.48 -13.59
N ILE A 532 19.72 15.52 -12.72
CA ILE A 532 20.38 14.26 -13.04
C ILE A 532 19.37 13.13 -12.90
N ARG A 533 19.31 12.27 -13.92
CA ARG A 533 18.52 11.04 -13.94
C ARG A 533 19.48 9.87 -13.97
N PHE A 534 19.13 8.78 -13.27
CA PHE A 534 19.90 7.55 -13.31
C PHE A 534 19.18 6.50 -14.13
N SER A 535 19.95 5.62 -14.78
CA SER A 535 19.40 4.41 -15.42
C SER A 535 19.08 3.29 -14.42
N GLY A 536 19.29 3.51 -13.12
CA GLY A 536 18.82 2.62 -12.05
C GLY A 536 17.30 2.62 -11.96
N THR A 537 16.74 1.59 -11.31
CA THR A 537 15.29 1.38 -11.27
C THR A 537 14.58 2.18 -10.17
N LEU A 538 15.29 2.65 -9.14
CA LEU A 538 14.73 3.50 -8.09
C LEU A 538 15.20 4.95 -8.21
N ASP A 539 14.25 5.88 -8.32
CA ASP A 539 14.52 7.31 -8.09
C ASP A 539 14.67 7.55 -6.59
N ARG A 540 15.93 7.62 -6.12
CA ARG A 540 16.30 7.82 -4.71
C ARG A 540 15.65 9.07 -4.08
N TYR A 541 15.22 10.04 -4.87
CA TYR A 541 14.60 11.28 -4.39
C TYR A 541 13.17 11.44 -4.89
N TYR A 542 12.50 10.34 -5.23
CA TYR A 542 11.06 10.37 -5.48
C TYR A 542 10.34 10.98 -4.27
N ASN A 543 9.66 12.10 -4.49
CA ASN A 543 8.94 12.81 -3.44
C ASN A 543 7.63 12.07 -3.16
N SER A 544 7.49 11.52 -1.96
CA SER A 544 6.29 10.77 -1.58
C SER A 544 5.06 11.62 -1.32
N LYS A 545 5.18 12.95 -1.21
CA LYS A 545 4.06 13.86 -0.93
C LYS A 545 3.19 14.05 -2.18
N LEU A 546 1.92 13.69 -2.09
CA LEU A 546 0.94 13.88 -3.16
C LEU A 546 0.58 15.37 -3.29
N SER A 547 0.57 15.87 -4.52
CA SER A 547 0.15 17.24 -4.79
C SER A 547 -1.38 17.40 -4.75
N GLU A 548 -1.85 18.64 -4.65
CA GLU A 548 -3.29 18.95 -4.72
C GLU A 548 -3.79 19.19 -6.14
N LYS A 549 -2.94 19.05 -7.16
CA LYS A 549 -3.26 19.39 -8.55
C LYS A 549 -3.39 18.10 -9.34
N ALA A 550 -4.55 17.86 -9.95
CA ALA A 550 -4.66 16.83 -10.97
C ALA A 550 -3.73 17.16 -12.16
N ILE A 551 -3.13 16.13 -12.77
CA ILE A 551 -2.26 16.29 -13.96
C ILE A 551 -3.05 16.81 -15.17
N ARG A 552 -4.33 16.46 -15.25
CA ARG A 552 -5.26 16.85 -16.31
C ARG A 552 -6.60 17.21 -15.68
N LYS A 553 -7.16 18.32 -16.12
CA LYS A 553 -8.53 18.72 -15.79
C LYS A 553 -9.43 18.37 -16.94
#